data_AF-A0A8A3S843-F1
#
_entry.id   AF-A0A8A3S843-F1
#
_cell.length_a   1.000
_cell.length_b   1.000
_cell.length_c   1.000
_cell.angle_alpha   90.00
_cell.angle_beta   90.00
_cell.angle_gamma   90.00
#
_symmetry.space_group_name_H-M   'P 1'
#
loop_
_entity.id
_entity.type
_entity.pdbx_description
1 polymer ?
#
loop_
_entity_poly.entity_id
_entity_poly.type
_entity_poly.pdbx_seq_one_letter_code
_entity_poly.pdbx_strand_id
1 'polypeptide(L)'
;MPYTYYAHGLTAVHHLFLDRLVEVLKESGADVVPDDAAGWTLMRIAWKGECGALEVRRAGPDLQVIYGPDAPGEEKNTGPLIHFLTLVFIDIDDELRAMTEGEEEGRLHRGAGATEELRRQLQDAGRELLSVRDEVRQLKERGEDVSRPEQLLRRAETLCHEAASDLDAGQNPAALGKARAVETLLEKVEAGLGEI
;
A
#
# COMPACT_ATOMS: atom_id res chain seq x y z
N MET A 1 -21.25 -12.48 8.66
CA MET A 1 -20.38 -13.34 7.82
C MET A 1 -19.00 -12.72 7.76
N PRO A 2 -17.91 -13.50 7.75
CA PRO A 2 -16.57 -12.94 7.58
C PRO A 2 -16.44 -12.27 6.21
N TYR A 3 -15.73 -11.14 6.16
CA TYR A 3 -15.41 -10.47 4.90
C TYR A 3 -14.16 -11.14 4.34
N THR A 4 -14.11 -11.34 3.03
CA THR A 4 -12.98 -11.97 2.36
C THR A 4 -12.57 -11.11 1.19
N TYR A 5 -11.30 -10.73 1.18
CA TYR A 5 -10.62 -10.05 0.09
C TYR A 5 -9.59 -11.00 -0.52
N TYR A 6 -9.44 -10.95 -1.84
CA TYR A 6 -8.41 -11.68 -2.56
C TYR A 6 -7.45 -10.68 -3.20
N ALA A 7 -6.19 -10.68 -2.75
CA ALA A 7 -5.12 -9.90 -3.37
C ALA A 7 -4.45 -10.77 -4.43
N HIS A 8 -4.52 -10.35 -5.70
CA HIS A 8 -4.30 -11.24 -6.83
C HIS A 8 -2.82 -11.33 -7.21
N GLY A 9 -2.29 -12.54 -7.37
CA GLY A 9 -0.90 -12.76 -7.80
C GLY A 9 0.19 -12.45 -6.74
N LEU A 10 -0.19 -12.11 -5.51
CA LEU A 10 0.75 -11.66 -4.48
C LEU A 10 1.33 -12.77 -3.58
N THR A 11 1.05 -14.05 -3.87
CA THR A 11 1.57 -15.16 -3.06
C THR A 11 3.10 -15.15 -2.92
N ALA A 12 3.82 -14.75 -3.96
CA ALA A 12 5.29 -14.67 -3.95
C ALA A 12 5.81 -13.59 -2.99
N VAL A 13 5.05 -12.52 -2.79
CA VAL A 13 5.39 -11.36 -1.95
C VAL A 13 4.58 -11.31 -0.65
N HIS A 14 4.07 -12.46 -0.20
CA HIS A 14 3.27 -12.60 1.05
C HIS A 14 3.89 -11.90 2.27
N HIS A 15 5.21 -11.97 2.43
CA HIS A 15 5.90 -11.35 3.56
C HIS A 15 5.85 -9.81 3.46
N LEU A 16 6.12 -9.24 2.28
CA LEU A 16 6.00 -7.81 2.03
C LEU A 16 4.56 -7.32 2.23
N PHE A 17 3.57 -8.11 1.82
CA PHE A 17 2.16 -7.79 2.07
C PHE A 17 1.86 -7.68 3.57
N LEU A 18 2.32 -8.64 4.37
CA LEU A 18 2.12 -8.60 5.83
C LEU A 18 2.85 -7.43 6.49
N ASP A 19 4.12 -7.21 6.13
CA ASP A 19 4.91 -6.11 6.67
C ASP A 19 4.25 -4.76 6.35
N ARG A 20 3.85 -4.58 5.09
CA ARG A 20 3.20 -3.36 4.62
C ARG A 20 1.84 -3.16 5.28
N LEU A 21 1.07 -4.22 5.43
CA LEU A 21 -0.24 -4.16 6.08
C LEU A 21 -0.11 -3.70 7.53
N VAL A 22 0.80 -4.27 8.30
CA VAL A 22 1.01 -3.86 9.69
C VAL A 22 1.53 -2.43 9.79
N GLU A 23 2.44 -2.03 8.90
CA GLU A 23 2.95 -0.66 8.82
C GLU A 23 1.81 0.34 8.58
N VAL A 24 1.01 0.11 7.53
CA VAL A 24 -0.13 0.98 7.16
C VAL A 24 -1.13 1.09 8.30
N LEU A 25 -1.51 -0.04 8.90
CA LEU A 25 -2.48 -0.04 10.00
C LEU A 25 -1.97 0.76 11.20
N LYS A 26 -0.70 0.61 11.58
CA LYS A 26 -0.10 1.35 12.70
C LYS A 26 0.02 2.84 12.40
N GLU A 27 0.41 3.21 11.18
CA GLU A 27 0.45 4.61 10.73
C GLU A 27 -0.93 5.29 10.79
N SER A 28 -2.00 4.54 10.52
CA SER A 28 -3.39 5.02 10.62
C SER A 28 -3.94 4.99 12.06
N GLY A 29 -3.10 4.65 13.05
CA GLY A 29 -3.45 4.61 14.47
C GLY A 29 -4.25 3.38 14.89
N ALA A 30 -4.28 2.33 14.08
CA ALA A 30 -4.85 1.04 14.50
C ALA A 30 -3.88 0.31 15.44
N ASP A 31 -4.43 -0.30 16.48
CA ASP A 31 -3.68 -1.23 17.32
C ASP A 31 -3.70 -2.60 16.65
N VAL A 32 -2.52 -3.17 16.45
CA VAL A 32 -2.33 -4.45 15.75
C VAL A 32 -1.49 -5.36 16.63
N VAL A 33 -2.11 -6.45 17.08
CA VAL A 33 -1.48 -7.47 17.92
C VAL A 33 -1.45 -8.79 17.16
N PRO A 34 -0.27 -9.25 16.69
CA PRO A 34 -0.11 -10.57 16.09
C PRO A 34 -0.45 -11.67 17.09
N ASP A 35 -1.03 -12.76 16.61
CA ASP A 35 -1.18 -13.98 17.39
C ASP A 35 0.13 -14.77 17.35
N ASP A 36 0.79 -14.90 18.51
CA ASP A 36 2.07 -15.59 18.68
C ASP A 36 2.05 -17.04 18.14
N ALA A 37 0.90 -17.71 18.11
CA ALA A 37 0.78 -19.09 17.64
C ALA A 37 0.73 -19.22 16.11
N ALA A 38 0.22 -18.21 15.41
CA ALA A 38 0.09 -18.18 13.96
C ALA A 38 1.17 -17.32 13.27
N GLY A 39 1.97 -16.60 14.05
CA GLY A 39 2.83 -15.54 13.52
C GLY A 39 1.99 -14.39 12.95
N TRP A 40 2.56 -13.63 12.01
CA TRP A 40 1.92 -12.44 11.43
C TRP A 40 0.72 -12.77 10.52
N THR A 41 0.29 -14.04 10.44
CA THR A 41 -0.84 -14.44 9.61
C THR A 41 -2.20 -14.26 10.30
N LEU A 42 -2.25 -14.27 11.63
CA LEU A 42 -3.46 -13.94 12.38
C LEU A 42 -3.17 -12.73 13.28
N MET A 43 -3.98 -11.70 13.19
CA MET A 43 -3.78 -10.44 13.90
C MET A 43 -5.09 -9.94 14.50
N ARG A 44 -5.07 -9.51 15.75
CA ARG A 44 -6.16 -8.73 16.34
C ARG A 44 -5.95 -7.26 15.99
N ILE A 45 -7.01 -6.62 15.50
CA ILE A 45 -6.99 -5.21 15.08
C ILE A 45 -8.05 -4.46 15.88
N ALA A 46 -7.68 -3.30 16.41
CA ALA A 46 -8.60 -2.34 17.00
C ALA A 46 -8.41 -0.95 16.38
N TRP A 47 -9.50 -0.33 15.94
CA TRP A 47 -9.47 1.00 15.33
C TRP A 47 -10.78 1.74 15.58
N LYS A 48 -10.69 2.99 16.05
CA LYS A 48 -11.85 3.86 16.35
C LYS A 48 -12.98 3.19 17.16
N GLY A 49 -12.62 2.31 18.09
CA GLY A 49 -13.56 1.61 18.98
C GLY A 49 -14.14 0.31 18.41
N GLU A 50 -13.82 -0.06 17.18
CA GLU A 50 -14.15 -1.37 16.59
C GLU A 50 -12.96 -2.33 16.72
N CYS A 51 -13.25 -3.61 16.96
CA CYS A 51 -12.26 -4.66 17.11
C CYS A 51 -12.63 -5.88 16.24
N GLY A 52 -11.61 -6.56 15.72
CA GLY A 52 -11.79 -7.83 15.03
C GLY A 52 -10.48 -8.57 14.84
N ALA A 53 -10.59 -9.70 14.16
CA ALA A 53 -9.46 -10.54 13.77
C ALA A 53 -9.28 -10.52 12.26
N LEU A 54 -8.02 -10.42 11.84
CA LEU A 54 -7.60 -10.52 10.45
C LEU A 54 -6.74 -11.76 10.27
N GLU A 55 -7.11 -12.61 9.34
CA GLU A 55 -6.34 -13.77 8.90
C GLU A 55 -5.87 -13.54 7.46
N VAL A 56 -4.57 -13.70 7.20
CA VAL A 56 -3.98 -13.65 5.86
C VAL A 56 -3.38 -15.01 5.57
N ARG A 57 -3.81 -15.62 4.46
CA ARG A 57 -3.31 -16.93 4.03
C ARG A 57 -3.11 -17.00 2.53
N ARG A 58 -2.28 -17.95 2.10
CA ARG A 58 -2.04 -18.22 0.69
C ARG A 58 -3.20 -19.03 0.10
N ALA A 59 -3.72 -18.60 -1.04
CA ALA A 59 -4.78 -19.24 -1.79
C ALA A 59 -4.37 -19.38 -3.26
N GLY A 60 -3.52 -20.37 -3.55
CA GLY A 60 -2.96 -20.54 -4.89
C GLY A 60 -2.02 -19.38 -5.27
N PRO A 61 -2.22 -18.70 -6.42
CA PRO A 61 -1.43 -17.54 -6.80
C PRO A 61 -1.76 -16.28 -5.96
N ASP A 62 -2.89 -16.29 -5.24
CA ASP A 62 -3.44 -15.14 -4.57
C ASP A 62 -3.28 -15.21 -3.04
N LEU A 63 -3.41 -14.06 -2.39
CA LEU A 63 -3.55 -13.98 -0.95
C LEU A 63 -5.02 -13.82 -0.59
N GLN A 64 -5.48 -14.68 0.32
CA GLN A 64 -6.80 -14.56 0.90
C GLN A 64 -6.69 -13.84 2.25
N VAL A 65 -7.34 -12.69 2.34
CA VAL A 65 -7.44 -11.89 3.56
C VAL A 65 -8.86 -12.01 4.10
N ILE A 66 -9.00 -12.45 5.35
CA ILE A 66 -10.28 -12.72 5.99
C ILE A 66 -10.38 -11.82 7.22
N TYR A 67 -11.45 -11.04 7.27
CA TYR A 67 -11.78 -10.22 8.43
C TYR A 67 -13.04 -10.78 9.12
N GLY A 68 -12.92 -11.02 10.43
CA GLY A 68 -14.02 -11.40 11.30
C GLY A 68 -14.15 -10.41 12.46
N PRO A 69 -15.31 -9.74 12.66
CA PRO A 69 -15.52 -8.90 13.83
C PRO A 69 -15.59 -9.73 15.12
N ASP A 70 -15.08 -9.19 16.23
CA ASP A 70 -15.07 -9.88 17.54
C ASP A 70 -16.49 -10.00 18.15
N ALA A 71 -17.44 -9.16 17.74
CA ALA A 71 -18.80 -9.15 18.27
C ALA A 71 -19.71 -10.16 17.53
N PRO A 72 -20.27 -11.18 18.21
CA PRO A 72 -21.24 -12.08 17.62
C PRO A 72 -22.62 -11.39 17.56
N GLY A 73 -23.01 -10.86 16.40
CA GLY A 73 -24.39 -10.39 16.22
C GLY A 73 -24.68 -9.40 15.11
N GLU A 74 -23.68 -8.70 14.56
CA GLU A 74 -23.94 -7.78 13.45
C GLU A 74 -23.87 -8.52 12.11
N GLU A 75 -25.04 -8.81 11.54
CA GLU A 75 -25.21 -9.47 10.24
C GLU A 75 -24.62 -8.68 9.05
N LYS A 76 -24.04 -7.50 9.26
CA LYS A 76 -23.38 -6.74 8.20
C LYS A 76 -21.98 -6.31 8.63
N ASN A 77 -20.98 -6.83 7.92
CA ASN A 77 -19.64 -6.25 7.83
C ASN A 77 -19.74 -4.90 7.08
N THR A 78 -20.31 -3.89 7.74
CA THR A 78 -20.48 -2.52 7.22
C THR A 78 -19.98 -1.45 8.20
N GLY A 79 -19.19 -1.84 9.20
CA GLY A 79 -18.58 -0.89 10.14
C GLY A 79 -17.44 -0.06 9.51
N PRO A 80 -17.11 1.10 10.08
CA PRO A 80 -15.95 1.91 9.69
C PRO A 80 -14.64 1.12 9.61
N LEU A 81 -14.38 0.13 10.47
CA LEU A 81 -13.15 -0.67 10.41
C LEU A 81 -13.06 -1.49 9.13
N ILE A 82 -14.14 -2.17 8.71
CA ILE A 82 -14.07 -2.99 7.50
C ILE A 82 -13.98 -2.15 6.22
N HIS A 83 -14.62 -0.97 6.21
CA HIS A 83 -14.44 -0.03 5.11
C HIS A 83 -12.99 0.47 5.03
N PHE A 84 -12.42 0.87 6.16
CA PHE A 84 -11.01 1.26 6.24
C PHE A 84 -10.07 0.14 5.80
N LEU A 85 -10.27 -1.08 6.31
CA LEU A 85 -9.50 -2.27 5.93
C LEU A 85 -9.61 -2.56 4.43
N THR A 86 -10.79 -2.43 3.84
CA THR A 86 -10.99 -2.63 2.39
C THR A 86 -10.14 -1.66 1.58
N LEU A 87 -10.12 -0.38 1.94
CA LEU A 87 -9.28 0.62 1.27
C LEU A 87 -7.79 0.29 1.44
N VAL A 88 -7.36 -0.10 2.64
CA VAL A 88 -5.98 -0.51 2.92
C VAL A 88 -5.58 -1.71 2.07
N PHE A 89 -6.43 -2.74 1.95
CA PHE A 89 -6.12 -3.92 1.14
C PHE A 89 -5.98 -3.58 -0.33
N ILE A 90 -6.88 -2.75 -0.87
CA ILE A 90 -6.82 -2.28 -2.26
C ILE A 90 -5.54 -1.49 -2.51
N ASP A 91 -5.18 -0.58 -1.61
CA ASP A 91 -3.99 0.26 -1.78
C ASP A 91 -2.69 -0.56 -1.73
N ILE A 92 -2.59 -1.55 -0.84
CA ILE A 92 -1.44 -2.46 -0.76
C ILE A 92 -1.40 -3.41 -1.96
N ASP A 93 -2.55 -3.92 -2.40
CA ASP A 93 -2.65 -4.83 -3.55
C ASP A 93 -2.16 -4.13 -4.82
N ASP A 94 -2.66 -2.92 -5.08
CA ASP A 94 -2.23 -2.11 -6.22
C ASP A 94 -0.75 -1.71 -6.12
N GLU A 95 -0.25 -1.31 -4.94
CA GLU A 95 1.16 -0.98 -4.70
C GLU A 95 2.08 -2.16 -5.05
N LEU A 96 1.81 -3.33 -4.45
CA LEU A 96 2.67 -4.51 -4.62
C LEU A 96 2.54 -5.12 -6.00
N ARG A 97 1.36 -5.09 -6.62
CA ARG A 97 1.18 -5.53 -7.99
C ARG A 97 2.01 -4.67 -8.94
N ALA A 98 1.88 -3.35 -8.88
CA ALA A 98 2.66 -2.42 -9.69
C ALA A 98 4.17 -2.63 -9.51
N MET A 99 4.60 -2.90 -8.27
CA MET A 99 6.00 -3.20 -7.97
C MET A 99 6.48 -4.49 -8.65
N THR A 100 5.71 -5.59 -8.54
CA THR A 100 6.10 -6.86 -9.15
C THR A 100 6.08 -6.83 -10.68
N GLU A 101 5.11 -6.14 -11.27
CA GLU A 101 4.99 -5.95 -12.72
C GLU A 101 6.15 -5.10 -13.26
N GLY A 102 6.45 -3.97 -12.60
CA GLY A 102 7.58 -3.11 -12.97
C GLY A 102 8.94 -3.81 -12.81
N GLU A 103 9.11 -4.66 -11.80
CA GLU A 103 10.32 -5.49 -11.68
C GLU A 103 10.47 -6.46 -12.86
N GLU A 104 9.39 -7.09 -13.29
CA GLU A 104 9.41 -7.98 -14.45
C GLU A 104 9.72 -7.22 -15.74
N GLU A 105 9.10 -6.07 -15.97
CA GLU A 105 9.42 -5.15 -17.07
C GLU A 105 10.91 -4.81 -17.09
N GLY A 106 11.49 -4.49 -15.93
CA GLY A 106 12.88 -4.08 -15.80
C GLY A 106 13.87 -5.22 -16.02
N ARG A 107 13.46 -6.47 -15.78
CA ARG A 107 14.26 -7.66 -16.14
C ARG A 107 14.31 -7.84 -17.66
N LEU A 108 13.24 -7.49 -18.36
CA LEU A 108 13.12 -7.60 -19.82
C LEU A 108 13.80 -6.44 -20.55
N HIS A 109 13.74 -5.22 -20.00
CA HIS A 109 14.29 -4.01 -20.62
C HIS A 109 15.62 -3.61 -19.99
N ARG A 110 16.73 -4.12 -20.56
CA ARG A 110 18.09 -3.85 -20.06
C ARG A 110 18.89 -2.96 -21.02
N GLY A 111 19.57 -1.94 -20.46
CA GLY A 111 20.54 -1.13 -21.19
C GLY A 111 20.68 0.28 -20.61
N ALA A 112 21.77 0.97 -20.96
CA ALA A 112 22.06 2.32 -20.47
C ALA A 112 20.93 3.34 -20.78
N GLY A 113 20.24 3.18 -21.91
CA GLY A 113 19.09 4.02 -22.27
C GLY A 113 17.87 3.79 -21.37
N ALA A 114 17.64 2.55 -20.92
CA ALA A 114 16.54 2.24 -19.99
C ALA A 114 16.81 2.82 -18.59
N THR A 115 18.06 2.76 -18.12
CA THR A 115 18.48 3.37 -16.86
C THR A 115 18.32 4.89 -16.89
N GLU A 116 18.66 5.56 -18.00
CA GLU A 116 18.50 7.02 -18.09
C GLU A 116 17.04 7.46 -18.20
N GLU A 117 16.21 6.70 -18.93
CA GLU A 117 14.77 6.97 -18.96
C GLU A 117 14.14 6.79 -17.58
N LEU A 118 14.48 5.71 -16.86
CA LEU A 118 14.04 5.48 -15.49
C LEU A 118 14.51 6.60 -14.55
N ARG A 119 15.75 7.09 -14.71
CA ARG A 119 16.24 8.25 -13.96
C ARG A 119 15.38 9.49 -14.22
N ARG A 120 15.00 9.73 -15.48
CA ARG A 120 14.12 10.86 -15.83
C ARG A 120 12.74 10.69 -15.21
N GLN A 121 12.15 9.51 -15.30
CA GLN A 121 10.84 9.18 -14.68
C GLN A 121 10.86 9.44 -13.17
N LEU A 122 11.88 8.97 -12.45
CA LEU A 122 12.00 9.23 -11.01
C LEU A 122 12.16 10.72 -10.67
N GLN A 123 12.87 11.48 -11.52
CA GLN A 123 12.98 12.94 -11.33
C GLN A 123 11.64 13.65 -11.55
N ASP A 124 10.87 13.21 -12.54
CA ASP A 124 9.56 13.78 -12.84
C ASP A 124 8.54 13.43 -11.74
N ALA A 125 8.47 12.15 -11.32
CA ALA A 125 7.68 11.71 -10.17
C ALA A 125 8.08 12.45 -8.87
N GLY A 126 9.37 12.67 -8.64
CA GLY A 126 9.87 13.45 -7.52
C GLY A 126 9.37 14.91 -7.51
N ARG A 127 9.26 15.54 -8.68
CA ARG A 127 8.68 16.91 -8.80
C ARG A 127 7.18 16.90 -8.53
N GLU A 128 6.48 15.90 -9.02
CA GLU A 128 5.05 15.72 -8.82
C GLU A 128 4.72 15.51 -7.35
N LEU A 129 5.46 14.64 -6.65
CA LEU A 129 5.34 14.43 -5.21
C LEU A 129 5.45 15.74 -4.41
N LEU A 130 6.39 16.63 -4.79
CA LEU A 130 6.53 17.93 -4.14
C LEU A 130 5.27 18.80 -4.34
N SER A 131 4.72 18.81 -5.54
CA SER A 131 3.50 19.56 -5.88
C SER A 131 2.30 19.03 -5.09
N VAL A 132 2.07 17.72 -5.13
CA VAL A 132 0.96 17.05 -4.44
C VAL A 132 1.08 17.22 -2.93
N ARG A 133 2.30 17.22 -2.37
CA ARG A 133 2.52 17.50 -0.94
C ARG A 133 2.06 18.90 -0.54
N ASP A 134 2.33 19.89 -1.37
CA ASP A 134 1.90 21.25 -1.09
C ASP A 134 0.37 21.38 -1.14
N GLU A 135 -0.31 20.60 -1.99
CA GLU A 135 -1.77 20.51 -2.04
C GLU A 135 -2.37 19.82 -0.82
N VAL A 136 -1.85 18.64 -0.44
CA VAL A 136 -2.23 17.92 0.79
C VAL A 136 -2.10 18.84 2.01
N ARG A 137 -0.99 19.58 2.11
CA ARG A 137 -0.76 20.54 3.20
C ARG A 137 -1.84 21.63 3.22
N GLN A 138 -2.18 22.20 2.07
CA GLN A 138 -3.20 23.26 1.99
C GLN A 138 -4.58 22.76 2.41
N LEU A 139 -4.98 21.57 2.00
CA LEU A 139 -6.26 20.97 2.40
C LEU A 139 -6.28 20.66 3.90
N LYS A 140 -5.18 20.14 4.44
CA LYS A 140 -5.01 19.93 5.88
C LYS A 140 -5.15 21.22 6.68
N GLU A 141 -4.56 22.32 6.21
CA GLU A 141 -4.68 23.64 6.83
C GLU A 141 -6.10 24.21 6.79
N ARG A 142 -6.91 23.80 5.80
CA ARG A 142 -8.35 24.12 5.72
C ARG A 142 -9.22 23.26 6.64
N GLY A 143 -8.64 22.23 7.27
CA GLY A 143 -9.34 21.31 8.17
C GLY A 143 -9.99 20.12 7.47
N GLU A 144 -9.64 19.87 6.19
CA GLU A 144 -10.14 18.71 5.45
C GLU A 144 -9.46 17.41 5.92
N ASP A 145 -10.17 16.28 5.79
CA ASP A 145 -9.62 14.96 6.10
C ASP A 145 -8.72 14.45 4.98
N VAL A 146 -7.42 14.72 5.10
CA VAL A 146 -6.39 14.24 4.17
C VAL A 146 -5.68 12.98 4.65
N SER A 147 -6.22 12.25 5.64
CA SER A 147 -5.49 11.15 6.31
C SER A 147 -4.98 10.08 5.34
N ARG A 148 -5.83 9.65 4.38
CA ARG A 148 -5.46 8.65 3.37
C ARG A 148 -4.53 9.23 2.29
N PRO A 149 -4.84 10.35 1.61
CA PRO A 149 -3.90 11.00 0.69
C PRO A 149 -2.53 11.27 1.30
N GLU A 150 -2.46 11.73 2.56
CA GLU A 150 -1.20 12.00 3.26
C GLU A 150 -0.41 10.71 3.52
N GLN A 151 -1.09 9.60 3.84
CA GLN A 151 -0.45 8.30 4.02
C GLN A 151 0.11 7.73 2.72
N LEU A 152 -0.67 7.76 1.64
CA LEU A 152 -0.24 7.28 0.33
C LEU A 152 0.93 8.14 -0.19
N LEU A 153 0.89 9.46 0.01
CA LEU A 153 1.96 10.37 -0.36
C LEU A 153 3.27 10.05 0.38
N ARG A 154 3.24 9.86 1.71
CA ARG A 154 4.43 9.49 2.48
C ARG A 154 5.04 8.17 1.98
N ARG A 155 4.19 7.22 1.61
CA ARG A 155 4.64 5.95 1.04
C ARG A 155 5.31 6.16 -0.33
N ALA A 156 4.69 6.95 -1.20
CA ALA A 156 5.25 7.27 -2.50
C ALA A 156 6.60 8.01 -2.39
N GLU A 157 6.74 8.95 -1.45
CA GLU A 157 8.03 9.61 -1.15
C GLU A 157 9.11 8.60 -0.72
N THR A 158 8.76 7.65 0.16
CA THR A 158 9.67 6.60 0.63
C THR A 158 10.11 5.70 -0.53
N LEU A 159 9.17 5.21 -1.33
CA LEU A 159 9.46 4.37 -2.49
C LEU A 159 10.26 5.11 -3.56
N CYS A 160 10.03 6.40 -3.77
CA CYS A 160 10.81 7.21 -4.70
C CYS A 160 12.28 7.32 -4.25
N HIS A 161 12.52 7.50 -2.95
CA HIS A 161 13.87 7.52 -2.40
C HIS A 161 14.56 6.16 -2.53
N GLU A 162 13.85 5.08 -2.18
CA GLU A 162 14.35 3.72 -2.33
C GLU A 162 14.64 3.36 -3.79
N ALA A 163 13.78 3.76 -4.73
CA ALA A 163 13.95 3.53 -6.16
C ALA A 163 15.21 4.24 -6.70
N ALA A 164 15.46 5.48 -6.27
CA ALA A 164 16.67 6.20 -6.63
C ALA A 164 17.93 5.51 -6.08
N SER A 165 17.89 5.03 -4.83
CA SER A 165 18.98 4.26 -4.24
C SER A 165 19.25 2.95 -4.98
N ASP A 166 18.20 2.20 -5.34
CA ASP A 166 18.32 0.96 -6.11
C ASP A 166 18.88 1.22 -7.52
N LEU A 167 18.47 2.34 -8.14
CA LEU A 167 18.99 2.75 -9.45
C LEU A 167 20.48 3.05 -9.39
N ASP A 168 20.92 3.77 -8.36
CA ASP A 168 22.33 4.08 -8.13
C ASP A 168 23.15 2.82 -7.79
N ALA A 169 22.54 1.83 -7.14
CA ALA A 169 23.12 0.51 -6.90
C ALA A 169 23.12 -0.41 -8.15
N GLY A 170 22.56 0.05 -9.28
CA GLY A 170 22.46 -0.73 -10.52
C GLY A 170 21.36 -1.80 -10.50
N GLN A 171 20.48 -1.79 -9.50
CA GLN A 171 19.33 -2.69 -9.35
C GLN A 171 18.14 -2.17 -10.17
N ASN A 172 18.34 -1.98 -11.49
CA ASN A 172 17.34 -1.40 -12.40
C ASN A 172 15.95 -2.08 -12.31
N PRO A 173 15.81 -3.41 -12.18
CA PRO A 173 14.49 -4.02 -12.01
C PRO A 173 13.77 -3.58 -10.74
N ALA A 174 14.45 -3.60 -9.59
CA ALA A 174 13.86 -3.19 -8.32
C ALA A 174 13.50 -1.70 -8.33
N ALA A 175 14.39 -0.87 -8.90
CA ALA A 175 14.14 0.55 -9.09
C ALA A 175 12.91 0.82 -9.98
N LEU A 176 12.73 0.07 -11.08
CA LEU A 176 11.57 0.22 -11.95
C LEU A 176 10.28 -0.24 -11.26
N GLY A 177 10.31 -1.36 -10.54
CA GLY A 177 9.17 -1.81 -9.73
C GLY A 177 8.71 -0.73 -8.76
N LYS A 178 9.64 -0.18 -7.97
CA LYS A 178 9.34 0.91 -7.04
C LYS A 178 8.85 2.17 -7.75
N ALA A 179 9.41 2.53 -8.91
CA ALA A 179 8.93 3.66 -9.70
C ALA A 179 7.47 3.48 -10.15
N ARG A 180 7.10 2.29 -10.63
CA ARG A 180 5.69 1.98 -10.99
C ARG A 180 4.75 2.08 -9.80
N ALA A 181 5.18 1.58 -8.64
CA ALA A 181 4.41 1.72 -7.41
C ALA A 181 4.24 3.20 -7.01
N VAL A 182 5.26 4.05 -7.19
CA VAL A 182 5.14 5.50 -6.97
C VAL A 182 4.11 6.13 -7.89
N GLU A 183 4.14 5.82 -9.20
CA GLU A 183 3.14 6.31 -10.17
C GLU A 183 1.71 5.92 -9.75
N THR A 184 1.49 4.65 -9.39
CA THR A 184 0.18 4.16 -8.96
C THR A 184 -0.31 4.84 -7.66
N LEU A 185 0.60 5.08 -6.71
CA LEU A 185 0.26 5.78 -5.47
C LEU A 185 -0.05 7.26 -5.71
N LEU A 186 0.70 7.93 -6.60
CA LEU A 186 0.43 9.31 -6.99
C LEU A 186 -0.97 9.46 -7.60
N GLU A 187 -1.33 8.60 -8.56
CA GLU A 187 -2.67 8.60 -9.16
C GLU A 187 -3.77 8.44 -8.09
N LYS A 188 -3.57 7.57 -7.10
CA LYS A 188 -4.51 7.39 -5.98
C LYS A 188 -4.57 8.59 -5.05
N VAL A 189 -3.44 9.26 -4.80
CA VAL A 189 -3.40 10.49 -4.01
C VAL A 189 -4.21 11.55 -4.73
N GLU A 190 -3.94 11.82 -6.01
CA GLU A 190 -4.64 12.83 -6.80
C GLU A 190 -6.15 12.54 -6.89
N ALA A 191 -6.53 11.28 -7.13
CA ALA A 191 -7.93 10.88 -7.13
C ALA A 191 -8.59 11.15 -5.76
N GLY A 192 -7.92 10.80 -4.66
CA GLY A 192 -8.40 11.07 -3.32
C GLY A 192 -8.49 12.55 -2.98
N LEU A 193 -7.59 13.39 -3.52
CA LEU A 193 -7.64 14.84 -3.37
C LEU A 193 -8.79 15.46 -4.17
N GLY A 194 -9.09 14.95 -5.36
CA GLY A 194 -10.20 15.41 -6.19
C GLY A 194 -11.60 15.08 -5.64
N GLU A 195 -11.67 14.16 -4.67
CA GLU A 195 -12.91 13.79 -3.96
C GLU A 195 -13.20 14.63 -2.70
N ILE A 196 -12.24 15.46 -2.26
CA ILE A 196 -12.33 16.37 -1.09
C ILE A 196 -12.88 17.73 -1.52
#